data_AF-A0AAV3JX43-F1
#
_entry.id   AF-A0AAV3JX43-F1
#
_cell.length_a   1.000
_cell.length_b   1.000
_cell.length_c   1.000
_cell.angle_alpha   90.00
_cell.angle_beta   90.00
_cell.angle_gamma   90.00
#
_symmetry.space_group_name_H-M   'P 1'
#
loop_
_entity.id
_entity.type
_entity.pdbx_description
1 polymer ?
#
loop_
_entity_poly.entity_id
_entity_poly.type
_entity_poly.pdbx_seq_one_letter_code
_entity_poly.pdbx_strand_id
1 'polypeptide(L)'
;MYNYQKLFRVSSGFILLIFIVYILILFYLYTLDKNEPSLYIGIVLTLFFGQPMKSMYEFLFDNFVNFEEDVPKNFLRLKRTMKYFIDLISMALMTLVLLLFSYNHLIVIAILVFMVGFCSLNYWSHKI
;
A
#
# COMPACT_ATOMS: atom_id res chain seq x y z
N MET A 1 -29.95 7.08 -0.48
CA MET A 1 -29.57 5.65 -0.40
C MET A 1 -28.09 5.54 -0.75
N TYR A 2 -27.22 5.28 0.23
CA TYR A 2 -25.77 5.28 0.05
C TYR A 2 -25.35 4.22 -0.97
N ASN A 3 -24.65 4.63 -2.03
CA ASN A 3 -24.31 3.74 -3.13
C ASN A 3 -23.00 2.98 -2.83
N TYR A 4 -23.08 2.03 -1.90
CA TYR A 4 -21.97 1.17 -1.47
C TYR A 4 -21.23 0.52 -2.67
N GLN A 5 -21.97 0.18 -3.74
CA GLN A 5 -21.39 -0.33 -4.98
C GLN A 5 -20.46 0.69 -5.67
N LYS A 6 -20.80 1.98 -5.66
CA LYS A 6 -19.98 3.03 -6.28
C LYS A 6 -18.65 3.18 -5.53
N LEU A 7 -18.70 3.20 -4.20
CA LEU A 7 -17.51 3.29 -3.36
C LEU A 7 -16.59 2.07 -3.52
N PHE A 8 -17.17 0.88 -3.59
CA PHE A 8 -16.42 -0.35 -3.83
C PHE A 8 -15.73 -0.33 -5.20
N ARG A 9 -16.41 0.14 -6.25
CA ARG A 9 -15.81 0.33 -7.58
C ARG A 9 -14.67 1.36 -7.57
N VAL A 10 -14.84 2.50 -6.89
CA VAL A 10 -13.78 3.51 -6.77
C VAL A 10 -12.57 2.95 -6.01
N SER A 11 -12.81 2.24 -4.91
CA SER A 11 -11.75 1.60 -4.11
C SER A 11 -10.99 0.54 -4.92
N SER A 12 -11.72 -0.30 -5.67
CA SER A 12 -11.11 -1.29 -6.56
C SER A 12 -10.30 -0.65 -7.69
N GLY A 13 -10.83 0.40 -8.31
CA GLY A 13 -10.11 1.17 -9.32
C GLY A 13 -8.84 1.82 -8.78
N PHE A 14 -8.88 2.32 -7.54
CA PHE A 14 -7.72 2.88 -6.86
C PHE A 14 -6.64 1.83 -6.60
N ILE A 15 -7.01 0.63 -6.16
CA ILE A 15 -6.07 -0.49 -6.01
C ILE A 15 -5.45 -0.87 -7.35
N LEU A 16 -6.26 -0.96 -8.41
CA LEU A 16 -5.76 -1.29 -9.75
C LEU A 16 -4.75 -0.24 -10.23
N LEU A 17 -5.02 1.04 -9.96
CA LEU A 17 -4.09 2.13 -10.27
C LEU A 17 -2.78 2.01 -9.48
N ILE A 18 -2.85 1.69 -8.18
CA ILE A 18 -1.66 1.38 -7.37
C ILE A 18 -0.87 0.22 -7.98
N PHE A 19 -1.53 -0.86 -8.40
CA PHE A 19 -0.86 -2.00 -9.04
C PHE A 19 -0.15 -1.61 -10.34
N ILE A 20 -0.77 -0.78 -11.19
CA ILE A 20 -0.13 -0.30 -12.42
C ILE A 20 1.12 0.52 -12.08
N VAL A 21 1.00 1.50 -11.18
CA VAL A 21 2.14 2.33 -10.77
C VAL A 21 3.25 1.47 -10.17
N TYR A 22 2.88 0.47 -9.37
CA TYR A 22 3.81 -0.48 -8.78
C TYR A 22 4.60 -1.26 -9.85
N ILE A 23 3.92 -1.78 -10.87
CA ILE A 23 4.56 -2.48 -11.99
C ILE A 23 5.51 -1.54 -12.75
N LEU A 24 5.09 -0.30 -13.00
CA LEU A 24 5.92 0.69 -13.69
C LEU A 24 7.19 1.02 -12.90
N ILE A 25 7.09 1.19 -11.58
CA ILE A 25 8.24 1.43 -10.70
C ILE A 25 9.18 0.22 -10.74
N LEU A 26 8.67 -1.01 -10.62
CA LEU A 26 9.50 -2.20 -10.70
C LEU A 26 10.19 -2.34 -12.05
N PHE A 27 9.47 -2.08 -13.14
CA PHE A 27 10.04 -2.11 -14.49
C PHE A 27 11.16 -1.08 -14.65
N TYR A 28 10.93 0.16 -14.21
CA TYR A 28 11.93 1.21 -14.18
C TYR A 28 13.18 0.78 -13.41
N LEU A 29 13.01 0.28 -12.18
CA LEU A 29 14.12 -0.18 -11.34
C LEU A 29 14.87 -1.38 -11.93
N TYR A 30 14.17 -2.28 -12.62
CA TYR A 30 14.78 -3.42 -13.32
C TYR A 30 15.64 -2.97 -14.51
N THR A 31 15.20 -1.94 -15.23
CA THR A 31 15.92 -1.39 -16.39
C THR A 31 17.06 -0.42 -16.02
N LEU A 32 17.17 -0.02 -14.75
CA LEU A 32 18.16 0.96 -14.34
C LEU A 32 19.55 0.36 -14.19
N ASP A 33 20.55 1.08 -14.71
CA ASP A 33 21.95 0.72 -14.55
C ASP A 33 22.38 0.85 -13.08
N LYS A 34 23.14 -0.14 -12.58
CA LYS A 34 23.41 -0.36 -11.14
C LYS A 34 24.47 0.58 -10.55
N ASN A 35 24.59 1.80 -11.07
CA ASN A 35 25.50 2.80 -10.53
C ASN A 35 24.92 3.41 -9.24
N GLU A 36 25.75 3.55 -8.19
CA GLU A 36 25.35 3.96 -6.82
C GLU A 36 24.24 5.04 -6.67
N PRO A 37 24.15 6.13 -7.47
CA PRO A 37 23.05 7.09 -7.33
C PRO A 37 21.66 6.55 -7.67
N SER A 38 21.54 5.52 -8.52
CA SER A 38 20.24 4.90 -8.85
C SER A 38 19.64 4.13 -7.68
N LEU A 39 20.51 3.60 -6.83
CA LEU A 39 20.19 2.76 -5.67
C LEU A 39 19.39 3.56 -4.62
N TYR A 40 19.82 4.80 -4.36
CA TYR A 40 19.13 5.68 -3.42
C TYR A 40 17.78 6.18 -3.97
N ILE A 41 17.68 6.40 -5.28
CA ILE A 41 16.43 6.84 -5.92
C ILE A 41 15.34 5.76 -5.80
N GLY A 42 15.68 4.48 -6.01
CA GLY A 42 14.73 3.38 -5.84
C GLY A 42 14.28 3.16 -4.39
N ILE A 43 15.19 3.31 -3.43
CA ILE A 43 14.86 3.21 -2.00
C ILE A 43 13.96 4.37 -1.57
N VAL A 44 14.27 5.60 -1.98
CA VAL A 44 13.45 6.78 -1.69
C VAL A 44 12.05 6.62 -2.30
N LEU A 45 11.95 6.26 -3.59
CA LEU A 45 10.66 6.06 -4.26
C LEU A 45 9.77 5.04 -3.54
N THR A 46 10.35 3.96 -3.01
CA THR A 46 9.58 2.91 -2.33
C THR A 46 9.19 3.27 -0.90
N LEU A 47 10.09 3.88 -0.12
CA LEU A 47 9.80 4.33 1.25
C LEU A 47 8.68 5.38 1.28
N PHE A 48 8.68 6.29 0.31
CA PHE A 48 7.67 7.34 0.23
C PHE A 48 6.41 6.91 -0.53
N PHE A 49 6.28 5.66 -0.98
CA PHE A 49 5.11 5.29 -1.78
C PHE A 49 3.84 5.08 -0.94
N GLY A 50 3.95 4.44 0.22
CA GLY A 50 2.77 4.01 0.98
C GLY A 50 1.99 5.13 1.66
N GLN A 51 2.69 6.11 2.24
CA GLN A 51 2.03 7.19 2.98
C GLN A 51 1.22 8.15 2.07
N PRO A 52 1.77 8.65 0.94
CA PRO A 52 1.01 9.44 -0.03
C PRO A 52 -0.18 8.68 -0.62
N MET A 53 -0.03 7.38 -0.92
CA MET A 53 -1.14 6.57 -1.45
C MET A 53 -2.28 6.43 -0.43
N LYS A 54 -1.96 6.29 0.87
CA LYS A 54 -2.97 6.33 1.94
C LYS A 54 -3.67 7.69 2.00
N SER A 55 -2.92 8.79 1.96
CA SER A 55 -3.50 10.14 1.98
C SER A 55 -4.37 10.44 0.76
N MET A 56 -3.96 10.00 -0.43
CA MET A 56 -4.78 10.11 -1.65
C MET A 56 -6.06 9.29 -1.55
N TYR A 57 -5.99 8.08 -0.99
CA TYR A 57 -7.19 7.27 -0.75
C TYR A 57 -8.15 7.95 0.24
N GLU A 58 -7.63 8.55 1.31
CA GLU A 58 -8.45 9.31 2.25
C GLU A 58 -9.12 10.51 1.58
N PHE A 59 -8.37 11.28 0.80
CA PHE A 59 -8.93 12.40 0.03
C PHE A 59 -10.01 11.95 -0.95
N LEU A 60 -9.80 10.84 -1.66
CA LEU A 60 -10.83 10.26 -2.53
C LEU A 60 -12.04 9.83 -1.72
N PHE A 61 -11.84 9.12 -0.62
CA PHE A 61 -12.93 8.68 0.24
C PHE A 61 -13.75 9.88 0.76
N ASP A 62 -13.10 10.92 1.28
CA ASP A 62 -13.78 12.06 1.88
C ASP A 62 -14.52 12.90 0.81
N ASN A 63 -14.01 13.00 -0.43
CA ASN A 63 -14.72 13.64 -1.55
C ASN A 63 -15.91 12.81 -2.07
N PHE A 64 -15.77 11.48 -2.12
CA PHE A 64 -16.82 10.60 -2.64
C PHE A 64 -17.92 10.33 -1.61
N VAL A 65 -17.60 10.48 -0.33
CA VAL A 65 -18.55 10.29 0.75
C VAL A 65 -18.64 11.57 1.56
N ASN A 66 -19.26 12.57 0.92
CA ASN A 66 -19.69 13.79 1.56
C ASN A 66 -20.85 13.44 2.50
N PHE A 67 -20.52 12.95 3.70
CA PHE A 67 -21.51 12.61 4.71
C PHE A 67 -21.95 13.88 5.44
N GLU A 68 -23.24 14.23 5.37
CA GLU A 68 -23.84 15.28 6.21
C GLU A 68 -24.06 14.80 7.68
N GLU A 69 -23.92 13.50 7.95
CA GLU A 69 -24.09 12.83 9.26
C GLU A 69 -22.94 11.84 9.56
N ASP A 70 -22.89 11.27 10.77
CA ASP A 70 -21.87 10.30 11.18
C ASP A 70 -21.68 9.14 10.16
N VAL A 71 -20.42 8.92 9.77
CA VAL A 71 -20.03 7.88 8.81
C VAL A 71 -20.49 6.49 9.30
N PRO A 72 -21.29 5.74 8.52
CA PRO A 72 -21.77 4.44 8.96
C PRO A 72 -20.60 3.47 9.16
N LYS A 73 -20.67 2.63 10.21
CA LYS A 73 -19.58 1.72 10.63
C LYS A 73 -19.01 0.84 9.50
N ASN A 74 -19.83 0.45 8.52
CA ASN A 74 -19.39 -0.35 7.36
C ASN A 74 -18.43 0.42 6.44
N PHE A 75 -18.62 1.73 6.29
CA PHE A 75 -17.77 2.60 5.48
C PHE A 75 -16.42 2.85 6.18
N LEU A 76 -16.45 3.06 7.50
CA LEU A 76 -15.24 3.10 8.34
C LEU A 76 -14.43 1.81 8.25
N ARG A 77 -15.11 0.65 8.29
CA ARG A 77 -14.45 -0.65 8.11
C ARG A 77 -13.79 -0.76 6.74
N LEU A 78 -14.45 -0.33 5.67
CA LEU A 78 -13.85 -0.31 4.33
C LEU A 78 -12.64 0.62 4.25
N LYS A 79 -12.74 1.85 4.78
CA LYS A 79 -11.62 2.82 4.82
C LYS A 79 -10.40 2.20 5.52
N ARG A 80 -10.61 1.52 6.65
CA ARG A 80 -9.55 0.83 7.40
C ARG A 80 -8.96 -0.34 6.62
N THR A 81 -9.78 -1.20 6.03
CA THR A 81 -9.33 -2.34 5.21
C THR A 81 -8.49 -1.86 4.02
N MET A 82 -8.88 -0.77 3.37
CA MET A 82 -8.16 -0.23 2.22
C MET A 82 -6.81 0.34 2.59
N LYS A 83 -6.71 1.07 3.72
CA LYS A 83 -5.41 1.50 4.26
C LYS A 83 -4.49 0.32 4.53
N TYR A 84 -5.01 -0.76 5.11
CA TYR A 84 -4.26 -1.98 5.36
C TYR A 84 -3.75 -2.62 4.06
N PHE A 85 -4.57 -2.68 3.01
CA PHE A 85 -4.14 -3.17 1.70
C PHE A 85 -3.02 -2.32 1.10
N ILE A 86 -3.10 -0.99 1.21
CA ILE A 86 -2.05 -0.08 0.72
C ILE A 86 -0.74 -0.33 1.49
N ASP A 87 -0.81 -0.53 2.81
CA ASP A 87 0.36 -0.86 3.63
C ASP A 87 1.01 -2.18 3.19
N LEU A 88 0.20 -3.21 2.93
CA LEU A 88 0.70 -4.51 2.50
C LEU A 88 1.36 -4.42 1.12
N ILE A 89 0.77 -3.70 0.17
CA ILE A 89 1.37 -3.47 -1.16
C ILE A 89 2.69 -2.70 -1.03
N SER A 90 2.74 -1.69 -0.15
CA SER A 90 3.94 -0.87 0.05
C SER A 90 5.08 -1.67 0.69
N MET A 91 4.78 -2.51 1.67
CA MET A 91 5.77 -3.43 2.27
C MET A 91 6.28 -4.45 1.25
N ALA A 92 5.40 -5.00 0.40
CA ALA A 92 5.81 -5.91 -0.67
C ALA A 92 6.74 -5.24 -1.68
N LEU A 93 6.41 -4.01 -2.11
CA LEU A 93 7.25 -3.19 -2.99
C LEU A 93 8.64 -2.95 -2.38
N MET A 94 8.68 -2.52 -1.12
CA MET A 94 9.93 -2.29 -0.41
C MET A 94 10.78 -3.57 -0.33
N THR A 95 10.16 -4.72 -0.02
CA THR A 95 10.85 -6.02 0.04
C THR A 95 11.44 -6.41 -1.30
N LEU A 96 10.66 -6.26 -2.39
CA LEU A 96 11.10 -6.60 -3.75
C LEU A 96 12.23 -5.70 -4.24
N VAL A 97 12.18 -4.40 -3.91
CA VAL A 97 13.28 -3.46 -4.21
C VAL A 97 14.53 -3.84 -3.44
N LEU A 98 14.44 -4.12 -2.14
CA LEU A 98 15.60 -4.55 -1.36
C LEU A 98 16.19 -5.88 -1.87
N LEU A 99 15.35 -6.81 -2.35
CA LEU A 99 15.77 -8.05 -3.02
C LEU A 99 16.57 -7.77 -4.29
N LEU A 100 16.06 -6.89 -5.14
CA LEU A 100 16.67 -6.56 -6.43
C LEU A 100 18.07 -5.95 -6.26
N PHE A 101 18.27 -5.16 -5.20
CA PHE A 101 19.48 -4.37 -5.00
C PHE A 101 20.48 -4.97 -4.01
N SER A 102 20.05 -5.52 -2.88
CA SER A 102 20.98 -5.95 -1.82
C SER A 102 21.55 -7.35 -2.04
N TYR A 103 20.85 -8.24 -2.78
CA TYR A 103 21.13 -9.68 -2.84
C TYR A 103 21.30 -10.36 -1.46
N ASN A 104 21.01 -9.65 -0.36
CA ASN A 104 21.19 -10.14 0.99
C ASN A 104 19.88 -10.71 1.51
N HIS A 105 19.78 -12.03 1.46
CA HIS A 105 18.59 -12.76 1.87
C HIS A 105 18.22 -12.55 3.35
N LEU A 106 19.14 -12.13 4.22
CA LEU A 106 18.85 -11.90 5.64
C LEU A 106 17.89 -10.72 5.86
N ILE A 107 18.06 -9.64 5.10
CA ILE A 107 17.18 -8.45 5.18
C ILE A 107 15.76 -8.84 4.76
N VAL A 108 15.64 -9.66 3.72
CA VAL A 108 14.37 -10.18 3.21
C VAL A 108 13.66 -11.03 4.27
N ILE A 109 14.39 -11.92 4.93
CA ILE A 109 13.86 -12.77 6.01
C ILE A 109 13.36 -11.90 7.17
N ALA A 110 14.11 -10.88 7.58
CA ALA A 110 13.70 -9.97 8.65
C ALA A 110 12.39 -9.23 8.33
N ILE A 111 12.22 -8.77 7.08
CA ILE A 111 10.99 -8.10 6.63
C ILE A 111 9.82 -9.07 6.54
N LEU A 112 10.04 -10.31 6.08
CA LEU A 112 9.00 -11.33 6.05
C LEU A 112 8.51 -11.68 7.46
N VAL A 113 9.42 -11.84 8.42
CA VAL A 113 9.07 -12.05 9.84
C VAL A 113 8.25 -10.87 10.37
N PHE A 114 8.66 -9.64 10.05
CA PHE A 114 7.90 -8.44 10.42
C PHE A 114 6.50 -8.43 9.79
N MET A 115 6.35 -8.79 8.51
CA MET A 115 5.04 -8.89 7.85
C MET A 115 4.13 -9.92 8.51
N VAL A 116 4.64 -11.12 8.83
CA VAL A 116 3.87 -12.16 9.51
C VAL A 116 3.46 -11.68 10.91
N GLY A 117 4.36 -11.03 11.64
CA GLY A 117 4.07 -10.38 12.91
C GLY A 117 2.97 -9.31 12.80
N PHE A 118 3.06 -8.42 11.80
CA PHE A 118 2.07 -7.37 11.59
C PHE A 118 0.70 -7.93 11.20
N CYS A 119 0.65 -8.91 10.30
CA CYS A 119 -0.58 -9.60 9.90
C CYS A 119 -1.24 -10.32 11.08
N SER A 120 -0.45 -11.04 11.90
CA SER A 120 -0.96 -11.73 13.08
C SER A 120 -1.50 -10.74 14.12
N LEU A 121 -0.76 -9.68 14.45
CA LEU A 121 -1.22 -8.64 15.38
C LEU A 121 -2.52 -7.96 14.91
N ASN A 122 -2.65 -7.68 13.61
CA ASN A 122 -3.90 -7.14 13.07
C ASN A 122 -5.06 -8.14 13.14
N TYR A 123 -4.81 -9.43 12.87
CA TYR A 123 -5.83 -10.47 13.02
C TYR A 123 -6.34 -10.55 14.46
N TRP A 124 -5.45 -10.52 15.45
CA TRP A 124 -5.81 -10.52 16.86
C TRP A 124 -6.55 -9.25 17.29
N SER A 125 -6.13 -8.08 16.78
CA SER A 125 -6.83 -6.80 17.02
C SER A 125 -8.25 -6.76 16.47
N HIS A 126 -8.60 -7.58 15.49
CA HIS A 126 -9.93 -7.64 14.88
C HIS A 126 -10.87 -8.68 15.51
N LYS A 127 -10.36 -9.50 16.43
CA LYS A 127 -11.13 -10.55 17.12
C LYS A 127 -11.67 -10.11 18.49
N ILE A 128 -11.18 -8.98 19.01
CA ILE A 128 -11.65 -8.29 20.22
C ILE A 128 -12.62 -7.19 19.79
#